data_AF-A0A8S0UXM3-F1
#
_entry.id   AF-A0A8S0UXM3-F1
#
_cell.length_a   1.000
_cell.length_b   1.000
_cell.length_c   1.000
_cell.angle_alpha   90.00
_cell.angle_beta   90.00
_cell.angle_gamma   90.00
#
_symmetry.space_group_name_H-M   'P 1'
#
loop_
_entity.id
_entity.type
_entity.pdbx_description
1 polymer ?
#
loop_
_entity_poly.entity_id
_entity_poly.type
_entity_poly.pdbx_seq_one_letter_code
_entity_poly.pdbx_strand_id
1 'polypeptide(L)'
;MKEKSWVCTVFTQLILCIALFIALNIGESQKRSKNEGRVIDVFFVSVDGGFRPLEEQTLLLKQMEKVVKSYRARFIVTISELGESDPLLKNATQYPELQKIPWYTTGALKGGGGANCFLKKIEIPYGQTLDIIALNTGLLQDSSSVPENEQLQWLTTTLNESSSNWKIVFGFHHLVTSEDNVQKREPIFERLYSILLNYGVNAYWSWRAGTVNQNIVQQKEMVNGFLLHRVSPLEIVTYLVKLTGEVVQSSALQQMGKEVM
;
A
#
# COMPACT_ATOMS: atom_id res chain seq x y z
N MET A 1 52.57 -40.50 -14.27
CA MET A 1 51.68 -40.64 -13.09
C MET A 1 50.51 -39.68 -13.30
N LYS A 2 49.28 -40.20 -13.51
CA LYS A 2 48.06 -39.41 -13.67
C LYS A 2 47.56 -39.00 -12.29
N GLU A 3 47.87 -37.79 -11.85
CA GLU A 3 47.40 -37.31 -10.55
C GLU A 3 45.91 -36.96 -10.60
N LYS A 4 45.14 -37.74 -9.84
CA LYS A 4 43.89 -37.44 -9.13
C LYS A 4 43.00 -36.30 -9.70
N SER A 5 42.53 -36.48 -10.93
CA SER A 5 41.47 -35.67 -11.56
C SER A 5 40.16 -35.60 -10.76
N TRP A 6 39.90 -36.55 -9.86
CA TRP A 6 38.67 -36.58 -9.05
C TRP A 6 38.66 -35.52 -7.94
N VAL A 7 39.83 -35.09 -7.45
CA VAL A 7 39.93 -34.11 -6.35
C VAL A 7 39.39 -32.75 -6.80
N CYS A 8 39.64 -32.35 -8.04
CA CYS A 8 39.13 -31.11 -8.61
C CYS A 8 37.60 -31.12 -8.69
N THR A 9 37.01 -32.24 -9.11
CA THR A 9 35.55 -32.40 -9.21
C THR A 9 34.88 -32.37 -7.84
N VAL A 10 35.46 -33.03 -6.83
CA VAL A 10 34.92 -33.02 -5.46
C VAL A 10 35.00 -31.61 -4.86
N PHE A 11 36.09 -30.89 -5.11
CA PHE A 11 36.29 -29.55 -4.59
C PHE A 11 35.30 -28.54 -5.19
N THR A 12 35.05 -28.61 -6.51
CA THR A 12 34.06 -27.74 -7.17
C THR A 12 32.64 -28.05 -6.71
N GLN A 13 32.30 -29.33 -6.51
CA GLN A 13 30.97 -29.74 -6.03
C GLN A 13 30.73 -29.29 -4.58
N LEU A 14 31.76 -29.34 -3.73
CA LEU A 14 31.71 -28.82 -2.37
C LEU A 14 31.48 -27.29 -2.34
N ILE A 15 32.19 -26.54 -3.19
CA ILE A 15 32.01 -25.09 -3.31
C ILE A 15 30.59 -24.75 -3.77
N LEU A 16 30.06 -25.49 -4.75
CA LEU A 16 28.69 -25.32 -5.24
C LEU A 16 27.65 -25.61 -4.14
N CYS A 17 27.85 -26.65 -3.33
CA CYS A 17 26.98 -26.92 -2.18
C CYS A 17 27.05 -25.83 -1.12
N ILE A 18 28.24 -25.28 -0.84
CA ILE A 18 28.40 -24.16 0.10
C ILE A 18 27.73 -22.90 -0.45
N ALA A 19 27.91 -22.59 -1.73
CA ALA A 19 27.26 -21.45 -2.37
C ALA A 19 25.73 -21.57 -2.36
N LEU A 20 25.20 -22.78 -2.63
CA LEU A 20 23.78 -23.07 -2.56
C LEU A 20 23.26 -22.95 -1.12
N PHE A 21 24.01 -23.46 -0.13
CA PHE A 21 23.67 -23.34 1.29
C PHE A 21 23.64 -21.88 1.74
N ILE A 22 24.63 -21.08 1.33
CA ILE A 22 24.68 -19.64 1.61
C ILE A 22 23.50 -18.93 0.93
N ALA A 23 23.21 -19.24 -0.33
CA ALA A 23 22.08 -18.65 -1.05
C ALA A 23 20.72 -18.97 -0.40
N LEU A 24 20.54 -20.21 0.07
CA LEU A 24 19.31 -20.64 0.77
C LEU A 24 19.20 -19.99 2.16
N ASN A 25 20.29 -19.85 2.91
CA ASN A 25 20.27 -19.24 4.25
C ASN A 25 20.28 -17.70 4.22
N ILE A 26 20.68 -17.05 3.12
CA ILE A 26 20.54 -15.60 2.92
C ILE A 26 19.06 -15.19 2.85
N GLY A 27 18.16 -16.11 2.49
CA GLY A 27 16.71 -15.90 2.50
C GLY A 27 16.05 -16.05 3.87
N GLU A 28 16.75 -16.59 4.88
CA GLU A 28 16.16 -16.92 6.18
C GLU A 28 16.61 -15.94 7.27
N SER A 29 15.67 -15.08 7.68
CA SER A 29 15.68 -14.38 8.97
C SER A 29 16.90 -13.50 9.27
N GLN A 30 16.92 -12.29 8.69
CA GLN A 30 17.58 -11.18 9.39
C GLN A 30 16.87 -10.96 10.74
N LYS A 31 17.37 -11.60 11.79
CA LYS A 31 17.14 -11.19 13.17
C LYS A 31 17.53 -9.71 13.27
N ARG A 32 16.50 -8.90 13.45
CA ARG A 32 16.49 -7.43 13.46
C ARG A 32 17.55 -6.90 14.45
N SER A 33 18.72 -6.56 13.93
CA SER A 33 19.68 -5.74 14.64
C SER A 33 19.05 -4.37 14.87
N LYS A 34 19.05 -3.91 16.13
CA LYS A 34 18.80 -2.51 16.50
C LYS A 34 19.96 -1.66 15.96
N ASN A 35 19.98 -1.38 14.66
CA ASN A 35 20.86 -0.36 14.11
C ASN A 35 20.09 0.94 13.92
N GLU A 36 20.35 1.88 14.82
CA GLU A 36 19.88 3.27 14.85
C GLU A 36 20.54 4.18 13.79
N GLY A 37 21.08 3.62 12.71
CA GLY A 37 21.83 4.37 11.70
C GLY A 37 21.32 4.08 10.30
N ARG A 38 20.61 5.06 9.71
CA ARG A 38 19.97 5.05 8.38
C ARG A 38 18.58 4.38 8.38
N VAL A 39 17.54 5.22 8.34
CA VAL A 39 16.16 4.78 8.07
C VAL A 39 16.11 4.35 6.59
N ILE A 40 16.30 3.06 6.33
CA ILE A 40 16.29 2.47 4.98
C ILE A 40 14.86 2.41 4.43
N ASP A 41 13.86 2.43 5.30
CA ASP A 41 12.46 2.22 4.95
C ASP A 41 11.57 3.39 5.38
N VAL A 42 10.60 3.73 4.55
CA VAL A 42 9.53 4.67 4.89
C VAL A 42 8.34 3.92 5.46
N PHE A 43 7.88 4.35 6.63
CA PHE A 43 6.66 3.82 7.24
C PHE A 43 5.50 4.80 7.07
N PHE A 44 4.32 4.28 6.76
CA PHE A 44 3.07 5.06 6.77
C PHE A 44 1.91 4.16 7.19
N VAL A 45 0.82 4.77 7.66
CA VAL A 45 -0.39 4.04 8.06
C VAL A 45 -1.50 4.32 7.05
N SER A 46 -2.29 3.30 6.70
CA SER A 46 -3.61 3.53 6.09
C SER A 46 -4.71 2.99 6.99
N VAL A 47 -5.82 3.72 7.05
CA VAL A 47 -6.94 3.41 7.93
C VAL A 47 -8.24 3.73 7.22
N ASP A 48 -9.26 2.91 7.47
CA ASP A 48 -10.59 3.21 7.02
C ASP A 48 -11.20 4.36 7.84
N GLY A 49 -11.87 5.29 7.18
CA GLY A 49 -12.57 6.38 7.84
C GLY A 49 -13.90 5.95 8.42
N GLY A 50 -14.84 6.89 8.53
CA GLY A 50 -16.21 6.61 8.91
C GLY A 50 -16.46 6.48 10.42
N PHE A 51 -17.71 6.16 10.73
CA PHE A 51 -18.21 6.08 12.10
C PHE A 51 -17.93 4.72 12.74
N ARG A 52 -17.55 4.74 14.01
CA ARG A 52 -17.33 3.56 14.86
C ARG A 52 -17.91 3.79 16.25
N PRO A 53 -18.24 2.71 17.00
CA PRO A 53 -18.49 2.83 18.43
C PRO A 53 -17.34 3.55 19.14
N LEU A 54 -17.65 4.39 20.12
CA LEU A 54 -16.68 5.26 20.79
C LEU A 54 -15.50 4.48 21.40
N GLU A 55 -15.78 3.32 21.99
CA GLU A 55 -14.76 2.45 22.59
C GLU A 55 -13.79 1.92 21.53
N GLU A 56 -14.32 1.38 20.43
CA GLU A 56 -13.52 0.86 19.31
C GLU A 56 -12.68 1.96 18.66
N GLN A 57 -13.28 3.14 18.46
CA GLN A 57 -12.57 4.28 17.88
C GLN A 57 -11.44 4.78 18.79
N THR A 58 -11.67 4.80 20.09
CA THR A 58 -10.65 5.17 21.08
C THR A 58 -9.50 4.17 21.08
N LEU A 59 -9.82 2.87 21.04
CA LEU A 59 -8.81 1.82 21.00
C LEU A 59 -8.00 1.86 19.70
N LEU A 60 -8.66 2.08 18.56
CA LEU A 60 -8.03 2.26 17.25
C LEU A 60 -7.03 3.41 17.27
N LEU A 61 -7.46 4.60 17.69
CA LEU A 61 -6.62 5.80 17.70
C LEU A 61 -5.44 5.66 18.67
N LYS A 62 -5.63 5.08 19.86
CA LYS A 62 -4.52 4.77 20.79
C LYS A 62 -3.50 3.82 20.17
N GLN A 63 -3.97 2.77 19.51
CA GLN A 63 -3.09 1.79 18.90
C GLN A 63 -2.34 2.38 17.68
N MET A 64 -3.02 3.20 16.87
CA MET A 64 -2.39 3.98 15.81
C MET A 64 -1.32 4.91 16.37
N GLU A 65 -1.62 5.68 17.43
CA GLU A 65 -0.67 6.60 18.06
C GLU A 65 0.61 5.87 18.50
N LYS A 66 0.45 4.70 19.13
CA LYS A 66 1.57 3.84 19.53
C LYS A 66 2.40 3.37 18.33
N VAL A 67 1.76 2.90 17.25
CA VAL A 67 2.46 2.41 16.05
C VAL A 67 3.17 3.55 15.34
N VAL A 68 2.47 4.66 15.13
CA VAL A 68 2.99 5.85 14.47
C VAL A 68 4.25 6.36 15.18
N LYS A 69 4.23 6.43 16.51
CA LYS A 69 5.38 6.80 17.32
C LYS A 69 6.52 5.77 17.23
N SER A 70 6.20 4.48 17.36
CA SER A 70 7.20 3.40 17.42
C SER A 70 7.94 3.21 16.09
N TYR A 71 7.22 3.35 14.98
CA TYR A 71 7.77 3.17 13.63
C TYR A 71 8.13 4.48 12.93
N ARG A 72 7.94 5.62 13.61
CA ARG A 72 8.17 6.97 13.06
C ARG A 72 7.46 7.14 11.72
N ALA A 73 6.18 6.76 11.67
CA ALA A 73 5.38 6.82 10.46
C ALA A 73 5.33 8.27 9.94
N ARG A 74 5.51 8.45 8.63
CA ARG A 74 5.66 9.77 8.02
C ARG A 74 4.34 10.46 7.70
N PHE A 75 3.28 9.69 7.47
CA PHE A 75 1.95 10.17 7.12
C PHE A 75 0.91 9.08 7.34
N ILE A 76 -0.36 9.49 7.31
CA ILE A 76 -1.53 8.62 7.43
C ILE A 76 -2.42 8.83 6.20
N VAL A 77 -2.92 7.75 5.62
CA VAL A 77 -3.90 7.77 4.50
C VAL A 77 -5.23 7.25 5.01
N THR A 78 -6.25 8.09 5.01
CA THR A 78 -7.63 7.71 5.34
C THR A 78 -8.37 7.35 4.07
N ILE A 79 -8.94 6.15 4.05
CA ILE A 79 -9.85 5.70 2.99
C ILE A 79 -11.27 6.01 3.44
N SER A 80 -11.88 7.06 2.90
CA SER A 80 -13.21 7.54 3.28
C SER A 80 -13.86 8.36 2.17
N GLU A 81 -15.17 8.24 2.04
CA GLU A 81 -15.97 9.14 1.20
C GLU A 81 -16.19 10.52 1.85
N LEU A 82 -16.04 10.61 3.18
CA LEU A 82 -16.33 11.84 3.95
C LEU A 82 -15.21 12.88 3.89
N GLY A 83 -14.03 12.51 3.37
CA GLY A 83 -12.90 13.43 3.20
C GLY A 83 -12.46 14.06 4.52
N GLU A 84 -12.33 15.39 4.55
CA GLU A 84 -12.01 16.15 5.77
C GLU A 84 -13.13 16.17 6.81
N SER A 85 -14.36 15.86 6.40
CA SER A 85 -15.50 15.83 7.31
C SER A 85 -15.57 14.54 8.13
N ASP A 86 -14.63 13.61 7.89
CA ASP A 86 -14.57 12.31 8.52
C ASP A 86 -14.47 12.39 10.07
N PRO A 87 -15.37 11.70 10.80
CA PRO A 87 -15.32 11.65 12.27
C PRO A 87 -14.02 11.11 12.85
N LEU A 88 -13.36 10.16 12.18
CA LEU A 88 -12.08 9.61 12.58
C LEU A 88 -11.00 10.69 12.57
N LEU A 89 -10.94 11.47 11.49
CA LEU A 89 -9.95 12.55 11.34
C LEU A 89 -10.14 13.62 12.42
N LYS A 90 -11.39 14.02 12.70
CA LYS A 90 -11.70 14.98 13.76
C LYS A 90 -11.26 14.48 15.14
N ASN A 91 -11.57 13.23 15.47
CA ASN A 91 -11.23 12.65 16.77
C ASN A 91 -9.73 12.36 16.91
N ALA A 92 -9.01 12.10 15.81
CA ALA A 92 -7.56 11.92 15.82
C ALA A 92 -6.81 13.17 16.32
N THR A 93 -7.39 14.37 16.20
CA THR A 93 -6.78 15.61 16.71
C THR A 93 -6.59 15.64 18.23
N GLN A 94 -7.29 14.77 18.97
CA GLN A 94 -7.15 14.63 20.41
C GLN A 94 -5.88 13.88 20.84
N TYR A 95 -5.17 13.26 19.89
CA TYR A 95 -3.99 12.43 20.12
C TYR A 95 -2.73 13.16 19.63
N PRO A 96 -1.81 13.56 20.54
CA PRO A 96 -0.67 14.41 20.21
C PRO A 96 0.22 13.90 19.08
N GLU A 97 0.48 12.59 18.99
CA GLU A 97 1.36 12.09 17.91
C GLU A 97 0.63 12.01 16.56
N LEU A 98 -0.69 11.76 16.58
CA LEU A 98 -1.50 11.75 15.37
C LEU A 98 -1.74 13.15 14.81
N GLN A 99 -1.86 14.16 15.68
CA GLN A 99 -2.05 15.56 15.30
C GLN A 99 -0.83 16.14 14.57
N LYS A 100 0.39 15.70 14.93
CA LYS A 100 1.65 16.21 14.36
C LYS A 100 1.95 15.68 12.96
N ILE A 101 1.28 14.60 12.55
CA ILE A 101 1.61 13.87 11.33
C ILE A 101 0.64 14.23 10.21
N PRO A 102 1.11 14.37 8.96
CA PRO A 102 0.23 14.66 7.83
C PRO A 102 -0.81 13.56 7.59
N TRP A 103 -2.06 13.97 7.38
CA TRP A 103 -3.16 13.12 6.96
C TRP A 103 -3.53 13.40 5.50
N TYR A 104 -3.74 12.34 4.73
CA TYR A 104 -4.25 12.39 3.36
C TYR A 104 -5.55 11.60 3.29
N THR A 105 -6.56 12.09 2.60
CA THR A 105 -7.90 11.46 2.59
C THR A 105 -8.43 11.32 1.18
N THR A 106 -9.09 10.20 0.87
CA THR A 106 -9.66 9.92 -0.47
C THR A 106 -10.88 10.79 -0.82
N GLY A 107 -11.45 11.52 0.15
CA GLY A 107 -12.60 12.42 -0.06
C GLY A 107 -12.23 13.90 -0.15
N ALA A 108 -13.18 14.73 -0.58
CA ALA A 108 -12.98 16.14 -0.92
C ALA A 108 -12.21 16.95 0.15
N LEU A 109 -11.16 17.65 -0.28
CA LEU A 109 -10.52 18.72 0.48
C LEU A 109 -11.42 19.96 0.43
N LYS A 110 -11.78 20.58 1.56
CA LYS A 110 -12.49 21.86 1.52
C LYS A 110 -11.50 22.94 1.09
N GLY A 111 -11.77 23.59 -0.05
CA GLY A 111 -11.07 24.81 -0.47
C GLY A 111 -10.22 24.68 -1.74
N GLY A 112 -10.17 23.51 -2.38
CA GLY A 112 -9.56 23.34 -3.70
C GLY A 112 -10.63 23.07 -4.74
N GLY A 113 -11.11 24.10 -5.45
CA GLY A 113 -11.93 23.88 -6.64
C GLY A 113 -11.09 23.12 -7.69
N GLY A 114 -11.41 21.85 -7.95
CA GLY A 114 -10.99 21.23 -9.20
C GLY A 114 -10.76 19.71 -9.25
N ALA A 115 -10.44 19.03 -8.15
CA ALA A 115 -10.24 17.58 -8.26
C ALA A 115 -10.62 16.83 -6.98
N ASN A 116 -11.58 15.90 -7.11
CA ASN A 116 -11.93 14.91 -6.08
C ASN A 116 -10.86 13.80 -5.97
N CYS A 117 -9.62 14.11 -6.32
CA CYS A 117 -8.49 13.19 -6.44
C CYS A 117 -7.22 13.95 -6.06
N PHE A 118 -6.21 13.24 -5.56
CA PHE A 118 -4.91 13.84 -5.29
C PHE A 118 -3.77 12.89 -5.65
N LEU A 119 -2.62 13.48 -5.95
CA LEU A 119 -1.33 12.80 -6.04
C LEU A 119 -0.41 13.41 -4.99
N LYS A 120 0.20 12.56 -4.16
CA LYS A 120 1.30 12.92 -3.29
C LYS A 120 2.54 12.09 -3.62
N LYS A 121 3.59 12.77 -4.07
CA LYS A 121 4.91 12.17 -4.27
C LYS A 121 5.70 12.21 -2.96
N ILE A 122 6.20 11.06 -2.55
CA ILE A 122 6.99 10.84 -1.34
C ILE A 122 8.37 10.36 -1.75
N GLU A 123 9.39 11.08 -1.32
CA GLU A 123 10.78 10.61 -1.46
C GLU A 123 11.01 9.43 -0.52
N ILE A 124 11.54 8.34 -1.07
CA ILE A 124 12.03 7.19 -0.30
C ILE A 124 13.56 7.14 -0.43
N PRO A 125 14.27 6.37 0.42
CA PRO A 125 15.72 6.33 0.39
C PRO A 125 16.31 5.96 -0.98
N TYR A 126 17.57 6.34 -1.20
CA TYR A 126 18.32 6.12 -2.45
C TYR A 126 17.74 6.85 -3.67
N GLY A 127 17.10 8.01 -3.46
CA GLY A 127 16.59 8.86 -4.53
C GLY A 127 15.38 8.28 -5.27
N GLN A 128 14.79 7.20 -4.75
CA GLN A 128 13.57 6.64 -5.31
C GLN A 128 12.33 7.42 -4.82
N THR A 129 11.21 7.26 -5.53
CA THR A 129 9.96 7.94 -5.19
C THR A 129 8.75 6.99 -5.15
N LEU A 130 7.82 7.31 -4.26
CA LEU A 130 6.53 6.67 -4.09
C LEU A 130 5.42 7.67 -4.40
N ASP A 131 4.55 7.33 -5.35
CA ASP A 131 3.31 8.07 -5.60
C ASP A 131 2.16 7.46 -4.81
N ILE A 132 1.54 8.29 -3.97
CA ILE A 132 0.27 8.01 -3.30
C ILE A 132 -0.81 8.75 -4.07
N ILE A 133 -1.68 8.02 -4.75
CA ILE A 133 -2.78 8.56 -5.56
C ILE A 133 -4.08 8.18 -4.87
N ALA A 134 -5.00 9.12 -4.70
CA ALA A 134 -6.32 8.83 -4.18
C ALA A 134 -7.42 9.25 -5.15
N LEU A 135 -8.44 8.40 -5.22
CA LEU A 135 -9.59 8.53 -6.10
C LEU A 135 -10.87 8.59 -5.26
N ASN A 136 -11.79 9.48 -5.64
CA ASN A 136 -13.16 9.46 -5.15
C ASN A 136 -13.98 8.51 -6.02
N THR A 137 -13.99 7.25 -5.61
CA THR A 137 -14.70 6.17 -6.30
C THR A 137 -16.21 6.23 -6.13
N GLY A 138 -16.76 7.05 -5.23
CA GLY A 138 -18.22 7.26 -5.14
C GLY A 138 -18.75 7.97 -6.36
N LEU A 139 -18.01 9.00 -6.83
CA LEU A 139 -18.36 9.73 -8.05
C LEU A 139 -18.17 8.92 -9.35
N LEU A 140 -17.51 7.76 -9.28
CA LEU A 140 -17.39 6.87 -10.43
C LEU A 140 -18.66 6.03 -10.65
N GLN A 141 -19.44 5.75 -9.60
CA GLN A 141 -20.67 4.95 -9.70
C GLN A 141 -21.85 5.74 -10.29
N ASP A 142 -21.96 7.02 -9.94
CA ASP A 142 -23.12 7.86 -10.33
C ASP A 142 -23.08 8.34 -11.80
N SER A 143 -21.99 8.08 -12.54
CA SER A 143 -21.80 8.61 -13.89
C SER A 143 -22.52 7.79 -14.96
N SER A 144 -23.86 7.81 -14.96
CA SER A 144 -24.68 7.24 -16.04
C SER A 144 -24.84 8.19 -17.25
N SER A 145 -24.30 9.41 -17.22
CA SER A 145 -24.58 10.41 -18.27
C SER A 145 -23.49 11.43 -18.59
N VAL A 146 -22.24 11.28 -18.13
CA VAL A 146 -21.17 12.26 -18.43
C VAL A 146 -20.16 11.66 -19.42
N PRO A 147 -19.85 12.34 -20.55
CA PRO A 147 -18.86 11.87 -21.49
C PRO A 147 -17.48 11.98 -20.82
N GLU A 148 -16.78 10.85 -20.71
CA GLU A 148 -15.41 10.75 -20.21
C GLU A 148 -15.22 11.25 -18.76
N ASN A 149 -15.20 10.33 -17.80
CA ASN A 149 -15.04 10.66 -16.39
C ASN A 149 -13.70 11.40 -16.17
N GLU A 150 -13.77 12.72 -15.90
CA GLU A 150 -12.62 13.62 -15.74
C GLU A 150 -11.57 13.04 -14.76
N GLN A 151 -12.03 12.27 -13.76
CA GLN A 151 -11.17 11.59 -12.79
C GLN A 151 -10.33 10.47 -13.41
N LEU A 152 -10.88 9.67 -14.33
CA LEU A 152 -10.12 8.63 -15.03
C LEU A 152 -9.16 9.24 -16.06
N GLN A 153 -9.55 10.34 -16.71
CA GLN A 153 -8.65 11.08 -17.59
C GLN A 153 -7.48 11.69 -16.80
N TRP A 154 -7.77 12.36 -15.68
CA TRP A 154 -6.77 12.89 -14.76
C TRP A 154 -5.82 11.79 -14.27
N LEU A 155 -6.36 10.64 -13.86
CA LEU A 155 -5.56 9.49 -13.42
C LEU A 155 -4.64 9.00 -14.54
N THR A 156 -5.17 8.88 -15.76
CA THR A 156 -4.42 8.43 -16.94
C THR A 156 -3.25 9.36 -17.23
N THR A 157 -3.49 10.67 -17.28
CA THR A 157 -2.44 11.68 -17.48
C THR A 157 -1.40 11.64 -16.34
N THR A 158 -1.87 11.58 -15.09
CA THR A 158 -1.00 11.53 -13.90
C THR A 158 -0.08 10.31 -13.92
N LEU A 159 -0.61 9.14 -14.27
CA LEU A 159 0.15 7.90 -14.33
C LEU A 159 1.12 7.85 -15.51
N ASN A 160 0.75 8.46 -16.64
CA ASN A 160 1.59 8.58 -17.83
C ASN A 160 2.82 9.47 -17.57
N GLU A 161 2.63 10.57 -16.83
CA GLU A 161 3.71 11.51 -16.47
C GLU A 161 4.56 11.03 -15.29
N SER A 162 4.09 10.02 -14.55
CA SER A 162 4.77 9.52 -13.37
C SER A 162 5.96 8.62 -13.70
N SER A 163 7.15 9.12 -13.34
CA SER A 163 8.41 8.37 -13.34
C SER A 163 8.68 7.61 -12.02
N SER A 164 7.74 7.62 -11.07
CA SER A 164 7.99 7.06 -9.72
C SER A 164 8.27 5.56 -9.73
N ASN A 165 9.06 5.13 -8.75
CA ASN A 165 9.46 3.73 -8.55
C ASN A 165 8.29 2.89 -8.04
N TRP A 166 7.50 3.47 -7.14
CA TRP A 166 6.31 2.88 -6.58
C TRP A 166 5.10 3.75 -6.85
N LYS A 167 3.97 3.13 -7.20
CA LYS A 167 2.67 3.78 -7.41
C LYS A 167 1.62 3.00 -6.64
N ILE A 168 0.98 3.65 -5.69
CA ILE A 168 -0.12 3.09 -4.91
C ILE A 168 -1.35 3.96 -5.13
N VAL A 169 -2.45 3.33 -5.54
CA VAL A 169 -3.75 3.99 -5.73
C VAL A 169 -4.69 3.58 -4.59
N PHE A 170 -5.38 4.56 -4.02
CA PHE A 170 -6.40 4.38 -2.98
C PHE A 170 -7.76 4.77 -3.54
N GLY A 171 -8.78 3.97 -3.25
CA GLY A 171 -10.17 4.28 -3.55
C GLY A 171 -11.08 3.66 -2.51
N PHE A 172 -12.28 4.19 -2.30
CA PHE A 172 -13.20 3.65 -1.30
C PHE A 172 -13.80 2.30 -1.76
N HIS A 173 -14.21 2.22 -3.03
CA HIS A 173 -14.90 1.06 -3.62
C HIS A 173 -13.95 0.00 -4.18
N HIS A 174 -14.43 -1.25 -4.23
CA HIS A 174 -13.71 -2.38 -4.81
C HIS A 174 -13.63 -2.32 -6.33
N LEU A 175 -12.56 -2.85 -6.89
CA LEU A 175 -12.52 -3.14 -8.33
C LEU A 175 -13.26 -4.45 -8.67
N VAL A 176 -13.53 -5.33 -7.71
CA VAL A 176 -14.26 -6.60 -7.89
C VAL A 176 -15.12 -6.87 -6.64
N THR A 177 -16.40 -7.12 -6.81
CA THR A 177 -17.27 -7.61 -5.73
C THR A 177 -17.31 -9.14 -5.77
N SER A 178 -17.07 -9.80 -4.63
CA SER A 178 -17.46 -11.20 -4.37
C SER A 178 -18.57 -11.14 -3.31
N GLU A 179 -19.64 -11.92 -3.30
CA GLU A 179 -19.89 -13.25 -3.85
C GLU A 179 -21.42 -13.42 -4.02
N ASP A 180 -21.86 -14.40 -4.82
CA ASP A 180 -23.24 -14.79 -5.15
C ASP A 180 -23.88 -14.13 -6.39
N ASN A 181 -23.74 -14.84 -7.52
CA ASN A 181 -24.44 -14.74 -8.80
C ASN A 181 -23.89 -13.74 -9.84
N VAL A 182 -23.16 -14.31 -10.81
CA VAL A 182 -22.73 -13.72 -12.10
C VAL A 182 -21.93 -12.42 -11.97
N GLN A 183 -20.59 -12.56 -12.00
CA GLN A 183 -19.62 -11.46 -12.10
C GLN A 183 -20.03 -10.40 -13.13
N LYS A 184 -20.50 -9.26 -12.62
CA LYS A 184 -20.53 -8.00 -13.38
C LYS A 184 -19.75 -6.99 -12.58
N ARG A 185 -18.47 -6.83 -12.93
CA ARG A 185 -17.76 -5.59 -12.61
C ARG A 185 -18.44 -4.49 -13.40
N GLU A 186 -18.80 -3.39 -12.75
CA GLU A 186 -19.37 -2.26 -13.49
C GLU A 186 -18.35 -1.80 -14.56
N PRO A 187 -18.80 -1.43 -15.76
CA PRO A 187 -17.89 -1.05 -16.85
C PRO A 187 -16.87 0.03 -16.46
N ILE A 188 -17.24 0.92 -15.53
CA ILE A 188 -16.36 1.97 -15.02
C ILE A 188 -15.20 1.42 -14.18
N PHE A 189 -15.44 0.41 -13.35
CA PHE A 189 -14.40 -0.24 -12.55
C PHE A 189 -13.54 -1.20 -13.39
N GLU A 190 -14.08 -1.78 -14.47
CA GLU A 190 -13.27 -2.47 -15.49
C GLU A 190 -12.29 -1.53 -16.17
N ARG A 191 -12.75 -0.32 -16.53
CA ARG A 191 -11.89 0.71 -17.13
C ARG A 191 -10.82 1.18 -16.15
N LEU A 192 -11.19 1.46 -14.90
CA LEU A 192 -10.22 1.82 -13.86
C LEU A 192 -9.16 0.72 -13.70
N TYR A 193 -9.58 -0.53 -13.55
CA TYR A 193 -8.68 -1.66 -13.43
C TYR A 193 -7.71 -1.78 -14.61
N SER A 194 -8.20 -1.60 -15.84
CA SER A 194 -7.39 -1.60 -17.05
C SER A 194 -6.34 -0.49 -17.05
N ILE A 195 -6.69 0.73 -16.60
CA ILE A 195 -5.75 1.85 -16.45
C ILE A 195 -4.64 1.48 -15.44
N LEU A 196 -5.02 0.94 -14.27
CA LEU A 196 -4.04 0.59 -13.24
C LEU A 196 -3.00 -0.43 -13.74
N LEU A 197 -3.45 -1.44 -14.49
CA LEU A 197 -2.56 -2.43 -15.09
C LEU A 197 -1.66 -1.82 -16.18
N ASN A 198 -2.24 -1.06 -17.12
CA ASN A 198 -1.51 -0.51 -18.25
C ASN A 198 -0.38 0.44 -17.84
N TYR A 199 -0.55 1.16 -16.72
CA TYR A 199 0.46 2.11 -16.23
C TYR A 199 1.35 1.58 -15.10
N GLY A 200 1.29 0.26 -14.83
CA GLY A 200 2.15 -0.41 -13.86
C GLY A 200 1.96 0.08 -12.43
N VAL A 201 0.70 0.30 -12.01
CA VAL A 201 0.39 0.59 -10.60
C VAL A 201 0.70 -0.65 -9.77
N ASN A 202 1.46 -0.48 -8.67
CA ASN A 202 1.94 -1.60 -7.87
C ASN A 202 0.86 -2.14 -6.92
N ALA A 203 -0.01 -1.27 -6.41
CA ALA A 203 -1.08 -1.68 -5.51
C ALA A 203 -2.31 -0.76 -5.64
N TYR A 204 -3.49 -1.36 -5.54
CA TYR A 204 -4.74 -0.68 -5.31
C TYR A 204 -5.29 -1.06 -3.94
N TRP A 205 -5.60 -0.07 -3.11
CA TRP A 205 -6.18 -0.28 -1.78
C TRP A 205 -7.59 0.28 -1.73
N SER A 206 -8.53 -0.55 -1.26
CA SER A 206 -9.91 -0.15 -0.98
C SER A 206 -10.44 -0.74 0.32
N TRP A 207 -11.52 -0.15 0.84
CA TRP A 207 -12.14 -0.58 2.08
C TRP A 207 -13.16 -1.70 1.83
N ARG A 208 -12.97 -2.86 2.49
CA ARG A 208 -13.78 -4.12 2.52
C ARG A 208 -13.40 -5.31 1.61
N ALA A 209 -12.35 -5.23 0.79
CA ALA A 209 -11.80 -6.30 -0.06
C ALA A 209 -10.75 -5.69 -1.02
N GLY A 210 -9.49 -6.07 -0.89
CA GLY A 210 -8.54 -5.90 -2.00
C GLY A 210 -8.95 -6.81 -3.17
N THR A 211 -8.64 -6.46 -4.42
CA THR A 211 -9.02 -7.28 -5.57
C THR A 211 -7.85 -7.55 -6.50
N VAL A 212 -7.72 -8.82 -6.90
CA VAL A 212 -6.52 -9.44 -7.46
C VAL A 212 -6.41 -9.25 -8.97
N ASN A 213 -5.24 -8.81 -9.44
CA ASN A 213 -4.38 -9.63 -10.31
C ASN A 213 -2.93 -9.55 -9.84
N GLN A 214 -2.32 -10.73 -9.72
CA GLN A 214 -0.92 -11.13 -9.54
C GLN A 214 -0.01 -10.36 -8.54
N ASN A 215 -0.33 -9.14 -8.13
CA ASN A 215 0.39 -8.34 -7.12
C ASN A 215 -0.53 -7.40 -6.30
N ILE A 216 -1.85 -7.61 -6.28
CA ILE A 216 -2.77 -6.79 -5.46
C ILE A 216 -3.19 -7.59 -4.23
N VAL A 217 -2.90 -7.05 -3.05
CA VAL A 217 -3.09 -7.72 -1.75
C VAL A 217 -4.57 -7.79 -1.40
N GLN A 218 -5.07 -9.02 -1.25
CA GLN A 218 -6.41 -9.30 -0.72
C GLN A 218 -6.39 -9.38 0.80
N GLN A 219 -7.28 -8.62 1.45
CA GLN A 219 -7.72 -8.92 2.81
C GLN A 219 -9.07 -9.62 2.75
N LYS A 220 -9.14 -10.77 3.42
CA LYS A 220 -10.30 -11.66 3.40
C LYS A 220 -11.28 -11.41 4.56
N GLU A 221 -11.03 -10.44 5.44
CA GLU A 221 -11.83 -10.35 6.67
C GLU A 221 -12.02 -8.92 7.19
N MET A 222 -13.23 -8.63 7.71
CA MET A 222 -13.62 -7.41 8.41
C MET A 222 -12.90 -7.30 9.76
N VAL A 223 -11.60 -7.04 9.73
CA VAL A 223 -10.83 -6.83 10.94
C VAL A 223 -10.82 -5.35 11.27
N ASN A 224 -11.53 -4.95 12.33
CA ASN A 224 -11.37 -3.62 12.91
C ASN A 224 -9.90 -3.39 13.26
N GLY A 225 -9.28 -2.41 12.61
CA GLY A 225 -7.84 -2.21 12.64
C GLY A 225 -7.36 -1.20 11.61
N PHE A 226 -6.05 -1.21 11.36
CA PHE A 226 -5.40 -0.36 10.36
C PHE A 226 -4.23 -1.10 9.73
N LEU A 227 -3.70 -0.54 8.66
CA LEU A 227 -2.55 -1.07 7.94
C LEU A 227 -1.31 -0.26 8.26
N LEU A 228 -0.24 -0.95 8.62
CA LEU A 228 1.10 -0.38 8.66
C LEU A 228 1.84 -0.80 7.39
N HIS A 229 2.32 0.17 6.62
CA HIS A 229 3.10 -0.07 5.42
C HIS A 229 4.57 0.27 5.67
N ARG A 230 5.46 -0.60 5.21
CA ARG A 230 6.91 -0.40 5.13
C ARG A 230 7.29 -0.37 3.66
N VAL A 231 7.81 0.76 3.19
CA VAL A 231 8.25 0.95 1.81
C VAL A 231 9.75 1.06 1.78
N SER A 232 10.37 0.15 1.05
CA SER A 232 11.80 0.14 0.76
C SER A 232 12.03 0.32 -0.74
N PRO A 233 13.29 0.49 -1.19
CA PRO A 233 13.62 0.48 -2.61
C PRO A 233 13.22 -0.79 -3.36
N LEU A 234 13.11 -1.93 -2.67
CA LEU A 234 12.97 -3.26 -3.27
C LEU A 234 11.60 -3.89 -3.03
N GLU A 235 10.91 -3.48 -1.97
CA GLU A 235 9.61 -4.04 -1.61
C GLU A 235 8.74 -3.10 -0.78
N ILE A 236 7.43 -3.33 -0.86
CA ILE A 236 6.41 -2.80 0.05
C ILE A 236 5.88 -3.96 0.90
N VAL A 237 5.99 -3.85 2.22
CA VAL A 237 5.38 -4.80 3.16
C VAL A 237 4.25 -4.14 3.91
N THR A 238 3.08 -4.75 3.91
CA THR A 238 1.88 -4.27 4.61
C THR A 238 1.50 -5.23 5.71
N TYR A 239 1.24 -4.69 6.90
CA TYR A 239 0.85 -5.43 8.10
C TYR A 239 -0.55 -4.99 8.54
N LEU A 240 -1.46 -5.94 8.70
CA LEU A 240 -2.77 -5.69 9.30
C LEU A 240 -2.63 -5.72 10.82
N VAL A 241 -2.90 -4.58 11.46
CA VAL A 241 -2.84 -4.41 12.92
C VAL A 241 -4.26 -4.31 13.47
N LYS A 242 -4.62 -5.27 14.34
CA LYS A 242 -5.90 -5.26 15.06
C LYS A 242 -5.97 -4.16 16.12
N LEU A 243 -7.18 -3.88 16.60
CA LEU A 243 -7.39 -3.03 17.78
C LEU A 243 -6.60 -3.50 19.02
N THR A 244 -6.38 -4.82 19.16
CA THR A 244 -5.56 -5.41 20.23
C THR A 244 -4.07 -5.13 20.08
N GLY A 245 -3.64 -4.62 18.93
CA GLY A 245 -2.24 -4.41 18.56
C GLY A 245 -1.55 -5.63 17.96
N GLU A 246 -2.25 -6.76 17.82
CA GLU A 246 -1.75 -7.97 17.16
C GLU A 246 -1.64 -7.77 15.65
N VAL A 247 -0.54 -8.26 15.07
CA VAL A 247 -0.36 -8.34 13.63
C VAL A 247 -0.90 -9.68 13.15
N VAL A 248 -1.94 -9.65 12.33
CA VAL A 248 -2.69 -10.87 11.96
C VAL A 248 -2.43 -11.32 10.53
N GLN A 249 -1.99 -10.40 9.67
CA GLN A 249 -1.63 -10.72 8.31
C GLN A 249 -0.51 -9.79 7.85
N SER A 250 0.40 -10.33 7.04
CA SER A 250 1.39 -9.56 6.31
C SER A 250 1.40 -9.94 4.84
N SER A 251 1.65 -8.96 3.98
CA SER A 251 1.80 -9.15 2.54
C SER A 251 3.01 -8.35 2.05
N ALA A 252 3.83 -8.94 1.20
CA ALA A 252 4.99 -8.28 0.59
C ALA A 252 4.79 -8.17 -0.92
N LEU A 253 5.09 -6.99 -1.46
CA LEU A 253 5.12 -6.70 -2.90
C LEU A 253 6.55 -6.37 -3.28
N GLN A 254 7.15 -7.16 -4.14
CA GLN A 254 8.51 -6.93 -4.63
C GLN A 254 8.50 -6.06 -5.87
N GLN A 255 9.55 -5.26 -6.04
CA GLN A 255 9.73 -4.45 -7.23
C GLN A 255 10.01 -5.40 -8.39
N MET A 256 9.08 -5.50 -9.33
CA MET A 256 9.35 -6.17 -10.60
C MET A 256 10.28 -5.26 -11.41
N GLY A 257 11.34 -5.84 -11.99
CA GLY A 257 12.22 -5.11 -12.89
C GLY A 257 11.39 -4.47 -14.00
N LYS A 258 11.53 -3.16 -14.20
CA LYS A 258 10.95 -2.50 -15.37
C LYS A 258 11.68 -3.07 -16.58
N GLU A 259 10.97 -3.75 -17.49
CA GLU A 259 11.53 -4.07 -18.80
C GLU A 259 11.95 -2.75 -19.43
N VAL A 260 13.25 -2.62 -19.70
CA VAL A 260 13.77 -1.54 -20.53
C VAL A 260 13.41 -1.95 -21.96
N MET A 261 12.33 -1.37 -22.48
CA MET A 261 12.06 -1.37 -23.93
C MET A 261 13.01 -0.40 -24.62
#